data_AF-A0A1V6TTC6-F1
#
_entry.id   AF-A0A1V6TTC6-F1
#
_cell.length_a   1.000
_cell.length_b   1.000
_cell.length_c   1.000
_cell.angle_alpha   90.00
_cell.angle_beta   90.00
_cell.angle_gamma   90.00
#
_symmetry.space_group_name_H-M   'P 1'
#
loop_
_entity.id
_entity.type
_entity.pdbx_description
1 polymer ?
#
loop_
_entity_poly.entity_id
_entity_poly.type
_entity_poly.pdbx_seq_one_letter_code
_entity_poly.pdbx_strand_id
1 'polypeptide(L)'
;MLFSTTIARPLQLLTRVLQWASAVIVMGLTSFFINRGPRGQHTIYQEVIAVLSVVFFLPAFISPFMPSSLSRFVLAIDVVFSYLWLTAFIFAAQDYSGSRCYWSIPAGLDCKRKRANEAFIFLAFIFTFFGMFLEVAGLWAYRKENSTHHTNDKANSGTRPPLDAPAAPAGTV
;
A
#
# COMPACT_ATOMS: atom_id res chain seq x y z
N MET A 1 -13.76 18.80 -4.30
CA MET A 1 -13.74 17.93 -3.11
C MET A 1 -14.09 16.53 -3.60
N LEU A 2 -13.13 15.64 -3.86
CA LEU A 2 -13.47 14.32 -4.45
C LEU A 2 -13.21 13.13 -3.50
N PHE A 3 -12.61 13.37 -2.33
CA PHE A 3 -12.47 12.36 -1.29
C PHE A 3 -12.79 13.01 0.04
N SER A 4 -14.03 12.81 0.52
CA SER A 4 -14.37 13.10 1.90
C SER A 4 -13.53 12.18 2.78
N THR A 5 -12.82 12.75 3.76
CA THR A 5 -11.95 12.01 4.71
C THR A 5 -12.70 10.85 5.38
N THR A 6 -14.03 10.96 5.51
CA THR A 6 -14.94 9.94 6.02
C THR A 6 -15.01 8.68 5.16
N ILE A 7 -14.85 8.77 3.84
CA ILE A 7 -14.92 7.62 2.90
C ILE A 7 -13.53 7.13 2.52
N ALA A 8 -12.55 8.04 2.42
CA ALA A 8 -11.19 7.70 2.03
C ALA A 8 -10.50 6.76 3.03
N ARG A 9 -10.65 7.01 4.33
CA ARG A 9 -10.04 6.20 5.39
C ARG A 9 -10.52 4.75 5.43
N PRO A 10 -11.84 4.45 5.47
CA PRO A 10 -12.31 3.06 5.47
C PRO A 10 -11.99 2.35 4.16
N LEU A 11 -12.04 3.05 3.01
CA LEU A 11 -11.66 2.48 1.73
C LEU A 11 -10.17 2.11 1.71
N GLN A 12 -9.30 2.99 2.20
CA GLN A 12 -7.87 2.72 2.32
C GLN A 12 -7.61 1.53 3.25
N LEU A 13 -8.20 1.50 4.44
CA LEU A 13 -8.10 0.34 5.34
C LEU A 13 -8.57 -0.96 4.69
N LEU A 14 -9.70 -0.95 3.99
CA LEU A 14 -10.21 -2.13 3.28
C LEU A 14 -9.20 -2.61 2.23
N THR A 15 -8.66 -1.71 1.41
CA THR A 15 -7.63 -2.08 0.42
C THR A 15 -6.37 -2.64 1.08
N ARG A 16 -5.94 -2.10 2.23
CA ARG A 16 -4.81 -2.65 3.00
C ARG A 16 -5.09 -4.05 3.54
N VAL A 17 -6.31 -4.29 4.05
CA VAL A 17 -6.72 -5.62 4.51
C VAL A 17 -6.73 -6.61 3.35
N LEU A 18 -7.26 -6.23 2.19
CA LEU A 18 -7.30 -7.10 1.00
C LEU A 18 -5.89 -7.37 0.44
N GLN A 19 -5.01 -6.37 0.44
CA GLN A 19 -3.59 -6.49 0.10
C GLN A 19 -2.87 -7.47 1.05
N TRP A 20 -3.08 -7.34 2.35
CA TRP A 20 -2.46 -8.22 3.34
C TRP A 20 -3.02 -9.64 3.28
N ALA A 21 -4.35 -9.80 3.18
CA ALA A 21 -5.00 -11.10 3.10
C ALA A 21 -4.56 -11.88 1.85
N SER A 22 -4.44 -11.21 0.70
CA SER A 22 -3.94 -11.85 -0.53
C SER A 22 -2.49 -12.32 -0.38
N ALA A 23 -1.61 -11.53 0.24
CA ALA A 23 -0.24 -11.96 0.54
C ALA A 23 -0.19 -13.19 1.46
N VAL A 24 -1.00 -13.23 2.52
CA VAL A 24 -1.10 -14.37 3.44
C VAL A 24 -1.60 -15.63 2.72
N ILE A 25 -2.57 -15.50 1.82
CA ILE A 25 -3.08 -16.64 1.05
C ILE A 25 -2.00 -17.19 0.10
N VAL A 26 -1.24 -16.33 -0.58
CA VAL A 26 -0.11 -16.75 -1.43
C VAL A 26 0.97 -17.44 -0.60
N MET A 27 1.31 -16.91 0.57
CA MET A 27 2.24 -17.54 1.51
C MET A 27 1.76 -18.96 1.88
N GLY A 28 0.50 -19.11 2.28
CA GLY A 28 -0.06 -20.42 2.63
C GLY A 28 -0.09 -21.42 1.46
N LEU A 29 -0.43 -20.98 0.25
CA LEU A 29 -0.44 -21.82 -0.94
C LEU A 29 0.97 -22.25 -1.37
N THR A 30 1.93 -21.32 -1.36
CA THR A 30 3.34 -21.60 -1.73
C THR A 30 4.01 -22.52 -0.72
N SER A 31 3.80 -22.30 0.59
CA SER A 31 4.27 -23.22 1.65
C SER A 31 3.64 -24.62 1.52
N PHE A 32 2.35 -24.71 1.16
CA PHE A 32 1.72 -26.01 0.89
C PHE A 32 2.37 -26.74 -0.29
N PHE A 33 2.69 -26.02 -1.37
CA PHE A 33 3.38 -26.60 -2.53
C PHE A 33 4.80 -27.07 -2.20
N ILE A 34 5.53 -26.37 -1.34
CA ILE A 34 6.89 -26.74 -0.95
C ILE A 34 6.91 -27.98 -0.05
N ASN A 35 5.89 -28.14 0.81
CA ASN A 35 5.78 -29.30 1.69
C ASN A 35 5.35 -30.58 0.94
N ARG A 36 4.49 -30.46 -0.08
CA ARG A 36 3.88 -31.61 -0.78
C ARG A 36 4.42 -31.88 -2.18
N GLY A 37 5.11 -30.93 -2.80
CA GLY A 37 5.48 -30.95 -4.21
C GLY A 37 6.97 -30.71 -4.45
N PRO A 38 7.41 -30.77 -5.72
CA PRO A 38 8.79 -30.50 -6.10
C PRO A 38 9.16 -29.05 -5.80
N ARG A 39 10.37 -28.85 -5.26
CA ARG A 39 10.94 -27.55 -4.91
C ARG A 39 11.33 -26.78 -6.17
N GLY A 40 10.36 -26.14 -6.81
CA GLY A 40 10.60 -25.24 -7.94
C GLY A 40 11.24 -23.93 -7.45
N GLN A 41 12.30 -23.47 -8.13
CA GLN A 41 12.95 -22.20 -7.77
C GLN A 41 11.96 -21.02 -7.82
N HIS A 42 11.05 -21.00 -8.79
CA HIS A 42 10.02 -19.97 -8.90
C HIS A 42 9.04 -19.95 -7.71
N THR A 43 8.71 -21.10 -7.14
CA THR A 43 7.83 -21.20 -5.96
C THR A 43 8.49 -20.63 -4.71
N ILE A 44 9.80 -20.85 -4.55
CA ILE A 44 10.58 -20.30 -3.43
C ILE A 44 10.65 -18.77 -3.53
N TYR A 45 10.87 -18.21 -4.73
CA TYR A 45 10.85 -16.75 -4.91
C TYR A 45 9.48 -16.14 -4.55
N GLN A 46 8.39 -16.78 -4.98
CA GLN A 46 7.03 -16.35 -4.63
C GLN A 46 6.78 -16.40 -3.11
N GLU A 47 7.24 -17.46 -2.43
CA GLU A 47 7.12 -17.59 -0.98
C GLU A 47 7.89 -16.48 -0.25
N VAL A 48 9.13 -16.19 -0.64
CA VAL A 48 9.94 -15.13 -0.01
C VAL A 48 9.25 -13.77 -0.15
N ILE A 49 8.75 -13.44 -1.35
CA ILE A 49 8.02 -12.18 -1.58
C ILE A 49 6.75 -12.13 -0.71
N ALA A 50 6.02 -13.25 -0.59
CA ALA A 50 4.83 -13.34 0.24
C ALA A 50 5.14 -13.18 1.75
N VAL A 51 6.19 -13.82 2.28
CA VAL A 51 6.58 -13.69 3.69
C VAL A 51 7.03 -12.27 4.01
N LEU A 52 7.86 -11.66 3.16
CA LEU A 52 8.32 -10.29 3.36
C LEU A 52 7.13 -9.31 3.33
N SER A 53 6.19 -9.47 2.39
CA SER A 53 5.02 -8.59 2.30
C SER A 53 4.13 -8.69 3.53
N VAL A 54 3.91 -9.88 4.10
CA VAL A 54 3.13 -10.04 5.33
C VAL A 54 3.71 -9.22 6.49
N VAL A 55 5.04 -9.15 6.62
CA VAL A 55 5.72 -8.38 7.67
C VAL A 55 5.70 -6.88 7.36
N PHE A 56 6.08 -6.50 6.15
CA PHE A 56 6.22 -5.09 5.76
C PHE A 56 4.90 -4.38 5.50
N PHE A 57 3.78 -5.10 5.31
CA PHE A 57 2.45 -4.50 5.20
C PHE A 57 1.81 -4.21 6.56
N LEU A 58 2.34 -4.72 7.68
CA LEU A 58 1.77 -4.42 9.02
C LEU A 58 1.80 -2.92 9.37
N PRO A 59 2.91 -2.17 9.14
CA PRO A 59 2.91 -0.72 9.33
C PRO A 59 1.89 0.02 8.46
N ALA A 60 1.51 -0.54 7.29
CA ALA A 60 0.54 0.08 6.39
C ALA A 60 -0.87 0.18 7.00
N PHE A 61 -1.22 -0.66 8.00
CA PHE A 61 -2.47 -0.52 8.75
C PHE A 61 -2.51 0.70 9.67
N ILE A 62 -1.34 1.20 10.07
CA ILE A 62 -1.19 2.33 11.00
C ILE A 62 -1.08 3.66 10.24
N SER A 63 -0.70 3.61 8.94
CA SER A 63 -0.58 4.81 8.09
C SER A 63 -1.83 5.74 8.10
N PRO A 64 -3.09 5.22 8.08
CA PRO A 64 -4.28 6.06 8.09
C PRO A 64 -4.44 6.90 9.36
N PHE A 65 -3.76 6.53 10.44
CA PHE A 65 -3.81 7.20 11.74
C PHE A 65 -2.63 8.16 11.96
N MET A 66 -1.54 8.06 11.18
CA MET A 66 -0.31 8.86 11.36
C MET A 66 0.26 9.38 10.02
N PRO A 67 -0.37 10.40 9.42
CA PRO A 67 -0.12 10.80 8.02
C PRO A 67 1.21 11.55 7.75
N SER A 68 1.90 12.07 8.75
CA SER A 68 3.01 13.03 8.53
C SER A 68 4.38 12.38 8.24
N SER A 69 4.68 11.23 8.84
CA SER A 69 5.97 10.51 8.73
C SER A 69 5.82 9.08 8.23
N LEU A 70 4.81 8.34 8.71
CA LEU A 70 4.63 6.91 8.43
C LEU A 70 4.16 6.67 6.98
N SER A 71 3.32 7.56 6.45
CA SER A 71 2.76 7.45 5.09
C SER A 71 3.83 7.46 3.98
N ARG A 72 4.90 8.24 4.12
CA ARG A 72 6.02 8.25 3.14
C ARG A 72 6.80 6.94 3.12
N PHE A 73 6.97 6.31 4.28
CA PHE A 73 7.65 5.02 4.38
C PHE A 73 6.79 3.89 3.79
N VAL A 74 5.48 3.89 4.07
CA VAL A 74 4.53 2.93 3.51
C VAL A 74 4.45 3.04 1.98
N LEU A 75 4.44 4.25 1.44
CA LEU A 75 4.47 4.48 0.00
C LEU A 75 5.74 3.85 -0.64
N ALA A 76 6.92 4.04 -0.03
CA ALA A 76 8.16 3.45 -0.52
C ALA A 76 8.10 1.91 -0.51
N ILE A 77 7.53 1.32 0.55
CA ILE A 77 7.28 -0.12 0.63
C ILE A 77 6.34 -0.57 -0.49
N ASP A 78 5.21 0.11 -0.69
CA ASP A 78 4.24 -0.23 -1.72
C ASP A 78 4.84 -0.19 -3.12
N VAL A 79 5.72 0.78 -3.42
CA VAL A 79 6.42 0.85 -4.72
C VAL A 79 7.30 -0.36 -4.93
N VAL A 80 8.15 -0.71 -3.97
CA VAL A 80 9.04 -1.87 -4.06
C VAL A 80 8.22 -3.15 -4.21
N PHE A 81 7.21 -3.33 -3.36
CA PHE A 81 6.37 -4.52 -3.41
C PHE A 81 5.50 -4.59 -4.66
N SER A 82 5.06 -3.48 -5.24
CA SER A 82 4.33 -3.50 -6.51
C SER A 82 5.18 -4.12 -7.63
N TYR A 83 6.48 -3.81 -7.69
CA TYR A 83 7.42 -4.41 -8.63
C TYR A 83 7.67 -5.89 -8.33
N LEU A 84 7.84 -6.26 -7.06
CA LEU A 84 8.03 -7.66 -6.65
C LEU A 84 6.79 -8.51 -6.98
N TRP A 85 5.60 -8.00 -6.72
CA TRP A 85 4.35 -8.69 -7.06
C TRP A 85 4.13 -8.77 -8.58
N LEU A 86 4.46 -7.73 -9.33
CA LEU A 86 4.39 -7.75 -10.80
C LEU A 86 5.35 -8.79 -11.40
N THR A 87 6.59 -8.85 -10.91
CA THR A 87 7.57 -9.85 -11.36
C THR A 87 7.14 -11.27 -10.97
N ALA A 88 6.64 -11.46 -9.75
CA ALA A 88 6.06 -12.73 -9.31
C ALA A 88 4.88 -13.16 -10.19
N PHE A 89 4.01 -12.21 -10.58
CA PHE A 89 2.90 -12.46 -11.49
C PHE A 89 3.36 -12.87 -12.89
N ILE A 90 4.36 -12.19 -13.46
CA ILE A 90 4.90 -12.55 -14.79
C ILE A 90 5.45 -13.98 -14.77
N PHE A 91 6.24 -14.33 -13.74
CA PHE A 91 6.78 -15.68 -13.62
C PHE A 91 5.70 -16.74 -13.35
N ALA A 92 4.69 -16.42 -12.53
CA ALA A 92 3.54 -17.29 -12.32
C ALA A 92 2.76 -17.53 -13.63
N ALA A 93 2.49 -16.47 -14.39
CA ALA A 93 1.78 -16.56 -15.66
C ALA A 93 2.56 -17.39 -16.69
N GLN A 94 3.88 -17.26 -16.75
CA GLN A 94 4.71 -18.06 -17.67
C GLN A 94 4.79 -19.55 -17.25
N ASP A 95 4.83 -19.84 -15.95
CA ASP A 95 4.92 -21.20 -15.42
C ASP A 95 3.56 -21.94 -15.45
N TYR A 96 2.45 -21.20 -15.36
CA TYR A 96 1.09 -21.76 -15.32
C TYR A 96 0.32 -21.62 -16.65
N SER A 97 0.86 -20.89 -17.63
CA SER A 97 0.37 -20.80 -19.01
C SER A 97 0.55 -22.11 -19.78
N GLY A 98 -0.57 -22.74 -20.16
CA GLY A 98 -0.63 -23.80 -21.18
C GLY A 98 -0.56 -25.26 -20.68
N SER A 99 -0.14 -26.14 -21.59
CA SER A 99 -0.11 -27.61 -21.46
C SER A 99 0.93 -28.14 -20.45
N ARG A 100 1.84 -27.30 -19.96
CA ARG A 100 2.88 -27.66 -18.97
C ARG A 100 2.33 -27.95 -17.58
N CYS A 101 1.09 -27.54 -17.29
CA CYS A 101 0.43 -27.90 -16.04
C CYS A 101 0.27 -29.42 -15.88
N TYR A 102 0.15 -30.15 -17.01
CA TYR A 102 -0.03 -31.60 -17.06
C TYR A 102 1.30 -32.38 -17.09
N TRP A 103 2.33 -31.82 -17.74
CA TRP A 103 3.61 -32.52 -17.99
C TRP A 103 4.63 -32.40 -16.84
N SER A 104 4.50 -31.41 -15.95
CA SER A 104 5.40 -31.20 -14.81
C SER A 104 4.79 -31.67 -13.48
N ILE A 105 3.97 -32.73 -13.50
CA ILE A 105 3.35 -33.31 -12.29
C ILE A 105 4.12 -34.57 -11.87
N PRO A 106 5.15 -34.47 -11.01
CA PRO A 106 5.37 -35.47 -10.00
C PRO A 106 4.59 -35.02 -8.76
N ALA A 107 3.66 -35.86 -8.27
CA ALA A 107 2.90 -35.72 -7.00
C ALA A 107 1.46 -35.14 -7.02
N GLY A 108 0.67 -35.33 -8.10
CA GLY A 108 -0.80 -35.26 -8.01
C GLY A 108 -1.41 -33.92 -7.56
N LEU A 109 -0.70 -32.81 -7.78
CA LEU A 109 -1.20 -31.47 -7.47
C LEU A 109 -2.13 -30.96 -8.58
N ASP A 110 -3.38 -30.68 -8.22
CA ASP A 110 -4.38 -30.16 -9.16
C ASP A 110 -3.94 -28.85 -9.80
N CYS A 111 -4.05 -28.78 -11.13
CA CYS A 111 -3.82 -27.55 -11.91
C CYS A 111 -4.67 -26.37 -11.40
N LYS A 112 -5.83 -26.66 -10.80
CA LYS A 112 -6.72 -25.68 -10.15
C LYS A 112 -6.01 -24.88 -9.06
N ARG A 113 -5.13 -25.51 -8.27
CA ARG A 113 -4.42 -24.85 -7.16
C ARG A 113 -3.31 -23.92 -7.67
N LYS A 114 -2.61 -24.30 -8.76
CA LYS A 114 -1.60 -23.44 -9.41
C LYS A 114 -2.24 -22.17 -9.99
N ARG A 115 -3.38 -22.31 -10.67
CA ARG A 115 -4.17 -21.17 -11.17
C ARG A 115 -4.74 -20.31 -10.05
N ALA A 116 -5.13 -20.91 -8.92
CA ALA A 116 -5.55 -20.15 -7.75
C ALA A 116 -4.39 -19.29 -7.21
N ASN A 117 -3.18 -19.86 -7.11
CA ASN A 117 -2.00 -19.11 -6.68
C ASN A 117 -1.70 -17.92 -7.62
N GLU A 118 -1.75 -18.13 -8.94
CA GLU A 118 -1.63 -17.06 -9.94
C GLU A 118 -2.64 -15.91 -9.71
N ALA A 119 -3.91 -16.27 -9.49
CA ALA A 119 -4.97 -15.30 -9.26
C ALA A 119 -4.75 -14.49 -7.98
N PHE A 120 -4.30 -15.14 -6.89
CA PHE A 120 -4.01 -14.43 -5.64
C PHE A 120 -2.74 -13.55 -5.73
N ILE A 121 -1.73 -13.95 -6.50
CA ILE A 121 -0.58 -13.10 -6.82
C ILE A 121 -1.04 -11.85 -7.58
N PHE A 122 -1.94 -11.99 -8.56
CA PHE A 122 -2.53 -10.87 -9.27
C PHE A 122 -3.36 -9.96 -8.34
N LEU A 123 -4.14 -10.53 -7.42
CA LEU A 123 -4.88 -9.76 -6.43
C LEU A 123 -3.95 -8.98 -5.48
N ALA A 124 -2.86 -9.59 -5.04
CA ALA A 124 -1.87 -8.90 -4.21
C ALA A 124 -1.23 -7.73 -4.97
N PHE A 125 -0.91 -7.91 -6.25
CA PHE A 125 -0.44 -6.83 -7.13
C PHE A 125 -1.47 -5.68 -7.24
N ILE A 126 -2.71 -5.97 -7.62
CA ILE A 126 -3.70 -4.93 -7.88
C ILE A 126 -4.10 -4.17 -6.61
N PHE A 127 -4.19 -4.85 -5.46
CA PHE A 127 -4.47 -4.18 -4.20
C PHE A 127 -3.28 -3.36 -3.69
N THR A 128 -2.04 -3.81 -3.93
CA THR A 128 -0.85 -2.98 -3.67
C THR A 128 -0.85 -1.72 -4.54
N PHE A 129 -1.22 -1.86 -5.82
CA PHE A 129 -1.33 -0.73 -6.75
C PHE A 129 -2.41 0.27 -6.32
N PHE A 130 -3.62 -0.19 -5.98
CA PHE A 130 -4.67 0.69 -5.47
C PHE A 130 -4.33 1.28 -4.09
N GLY A 131 -3.71 0.51 -3.20
CA GLY A 131 -3.23 0.98 -1.90
C GLY A 131 -2.24 2.15 -2.04
N MET A 132 -1.29 2.03 -2.97
CA MET A 132 -0.36 3.11 -3.32
C MET A 132 -1.08 4.37 -3.83
N PHE A 133 -2.04 4.22 -4.75
CA PHE A 133 -2.80 5.36 -5.26
C PHE A 133 -3.62 6.07 -4.18
N LEU A 134 -4.26 5.31 -3.28
CA LEU A 134 -5.00 5.85 -2.15
C LEU A 134 -4.07 6.56 -1.15
N GLU A 135 -2.88 6.03 -0.90
CA GLU A 135 -1.87 6.66 -0.05
C GLU A 135 -1.41 8.01 -0.61
N VAL A 136 -1.13 8.06 -1.92
CA VAL A 136 -0.76 9.30 -2.64
C VAL A 136 -1.90 10.31 -2.59
N ALA A 137 -3.14 9.87 -2.84
CA ALA A 137 -4.31 10.73 -2.74
C ALA A 137 -4.50 11.29 -1.32
N GLY A 138 -4.28 10.47 -0.29
CA GLY A 138 -4.32 10.87 1.12
C GLY A 138 -3.26 11.93 1.46
N LEU A 139 -2.02 11.74 1.02
CA LEU A 139 -0.94 12.72 1.18
C LEU A 139 -1.23 14.04 0.46
N TRP A 140 -1.81 13.97 -0.74
CA TRP A 140 -2.17 15.15 -1.52
C TRP A 140 -3.30 15.94 -0.84
N ALA A 141 -4.31 15.24 -0.32
CA ALA A 141 -5.39 15.85 0.45
C ALA A 141 -4.86 16.54 1.73
N TYR A 142 -3.99 15.86 2.48
CA TYR A 142 -3.37 16.41 3.69
C TYR A 142 -2.50 17.64 3.39
N ARG A 143 -1.68 17.60 2.32
CA ARG A 143 -0.87 18.75 1.90
C ARG A 143 -1.74 19.93 1.52
N LYS A 144 -2.84 19.70 0.80
CA LYS A 144 -3.77 20.76 0.41
C LYS A 144 -4.36 21.46 1.63
N GLU A 145 -4.78 20.70 2.64
CA GLU A 145 -5.35 21.23 3.89
C GLU A 145 -4.33 22.07 4.68
N ASN A 146 -3.10 21.57 4.86
CA ASN A 146 -2.03 22.30 5.55
C ASN A 146 -1.53 23.56 4.80
N SER A 147 -1.51 23.55 3.46
CA SER A 147 -1.14 24.75 2.68
C SER A 147 -2.13 25.89 2.87
N THR A 148 -3.42 25.59 3.02
CA THR A 148 -4.45 26.60 3.35
C THR A 148 -4.23 27.21 4.73
N HIS A 149 -3.84 26.42 5.72
CA HIS A 149 -3.59 26.91 7.10
C HIS A 149 -2.42 27.90 7.17
N HIS A 150 -1.30 27.59 6.53
CA HIS A 150 -0.13 28.49 6.51
C HIS A 150 -0.38 29.83 5.79
N THR A 151 -1.33 29.87 4.84
CA THR A 151 -1.66 31.11 4.12
C THR A 151 -2.52 32.03 4.98
N ASN A 152 -3.45 31.48 5.75
CA ASN A 152 -4.29 32.24 6.68
C ASN A 152 -3.50 32.80 7.87
N ASP A 153 -2.53 32.06 8.42
CA ASP A 153 -1.70 32.57 9.52
C ASP A 153 -0.80 33.72 9.07
N LYS A 154 -0.27 33.69 7.85
CA LYS A 154 0.49 34.83 7.29
C LYS A 154 -0.40 36.05 7.04
N ALA A 155 -1.62 35.84 6.52
CA ALA A 155 -2.57 36.94 6.31
C ALA A 155 -2.99 37.60 7.64
N ASN A 156 -3.12 36.83 8.72
CA ASN A 156 -3.51 37.35 10.03
C ASN A 156 -2.33 37.95 10.83
N SER A 157 -1.09 37.55 10.51
CA SER A 157 0.12 38.17 11.11
C SER A 157 0.38 39.60 10.63
N GLY A 158 -0.21 40.01 9.49
CA GLY A 158 -0.13 41.38 8.97
C GLY A 158 -1.04 42.39 9.69
N THR A 159 -1.93 41.94 10.57
CA THR A 159 -2.89 42.80 11.29
C THR A 159 -2.45 43.11 12.73
N ARG A 160 -1.30 42.58 13.18
CA ARG A 160 -0.73 42.97 14.48
C ARG A 160 0.12 44.21 14.30
N PRO A 161 -0.25 45.38 14.88
CA PRO A 161 0.62 46.54 14.87
C PRO A 161 1.96 46.16 15.53
N PRO A 162 3.09 46.66 14.98
CA PRO A 162 4.41 46.38 15.54
C PRO A 162 4.45 46.81 17.00
N LEU A 163 5.07 45.98 17.85
CA LEU A 163 5.13 46.16 19.30
C LEU A 163 5.87 47.44 19.73
N ASP A 164 6.52 48.11 18.78
CA ASP A 164 7.29 49.34 18.97
C ASP A 164 6.57 50.61 18.49
N ALA A 165 5.26 50.53 18.19
CA ALA A 165 4.49 51.72 17.86
C ALA A 165 4.32 52.62 19.10
N PRO A 166 4.73 53.90 19.05
CA PRO A 166 4.58 54.80 20.18
C PRO A 166 3.09 54.96 20.53
N ALA A 167 2.77 54.83 21.82
CA ALA A 167 1.40 54.97 22.32
C ALA A 167 0.83 56.34 21.91
N ALA A 168 -0.32 56.32 21.23
CA ALA A 168 -1.03 57.54 20.86
C ALA A 168 -1.38 58.34 22.15
N PRO A 169 -1.08 59.65 22.21
CA PRO A 169 -1.41 60.44 23.38
C PRO A 169 -2.93 60.51 23.52
N ALA A 170 -3.41 60.14 24.71
CA ALA A 170 -4.80 60.30 25.11
C ALA A 170 -5.15 61.80 25.15
N GLY A 171 -5.75 62.29 24.08
CA GLY A 171 -6.32 63.63 24.01
C GLY A 171 -7.58 63.69 24.85
N THR A 172 -7.48 64.41 25.96
CA THR A 172 -8.56 64.84 26.85
C THR A 172 -9.53 65.80 26.15
N VAL A 173 -10.82 65.57 26.40
CA VAL A 173 -12.02 66.46 26.38
C VAL A 173 -11.95 67.72 25.51
#